data_AF-A0A7S1RP16-F1
#
_entry.id   AF-A0A7S1RP16-F1
#
_cell.length_a   1.000
_cell.length_b   1.000
_cell.length_c   1.000
_cell.angle_alpha   90.00
_cell.angle_beta   90.00
_cell.angle_gamma   90.00
#
_symmetry.space_group_name_H-M   'P 1'
#
loop_
_entity.id
_entity.type
_entity.pdbx_description
1 polymer ?
#
loop_
_entity_poly.entity_id
_entity_poly.type
_entity_poly.pdbx_seq_one_letter_code
_entity_poly.pdbx_strand_id
1 'polypeptide(L)'
;ASIHSMSDFGPQALANTAWSYAQLGERDAPLLAAIAASSIRSISEFRLQELANTALAFSKLTCQNEPLMEAIAAAAIPQLSEAWGERGEAPERPVATVMC
;
A
#
# COMPACT_ATOMS: atom_id res chain seq x y z
N ALA A 1 -6.78 -20.82 -11.22
CA ALA A 1 -8.19 -20.37 -11.13
C ALA A 1 -8.38 -19.11 -10.27
N SER A 2 -7.53 -18.81 -9.28
CA SER A 2 -7.78 -17.75 -8.28
C SER A 2 -7.51 -16.30 -8.72
N ILE A 3 -6.86 -16.07 -9.86
CA ILE A 3 -6.46 -14.71 -10.31
C ILE A 3 -7.70 -13.86 -10.68
N HIS A 4 -8.77 -14.48 -11.19
CA HIS A 4 -9.99 -13.77 -11.58
C HIS A 4 -10.81 -13.20 -10.42
N SER A 5 -10.66 -13.73 -9.20
CA SER A 5 -11.42 -13.27 -8.03
C SER A 5 -10.73 -12.13 -7.28
N MET A 6 -9.49 -11.76 -7.66
CA MET A 6 -8.73 -10.73 -6.95
C MET A 6 -9.22 -9.31 -7.18
N SER A 7 -10.09 -9.12 -8.18
CA SER A 7 -10.75 -7.84 -8.42
C SER A 7 -11.92 -7.58 -7.46
N ASP A 8 -12.41 -8.63 -6.78
CA ASP A 8 -13.56 -8.54 -5.86
C ASP A 8 -13.13 -8.41 -4.38
N PHE A 9 -11.84 -8.56 -4.08
CA PHE A 9 -11.34 -8.40 -2.71
C PHE A 9 -11.27 -6.92 -2.34
N GLY A 10 -11.91 -6.58 -1.22
CA GLY A 10 -11.78 -5.24 -0.65
C GLY A 10 -10.34 -4.91 -0.21
N PRO A 11 -10.03 -3.62 -0.01
CA PRO A 11 -8.70 -3.13 0.36
C PRO A 11 -8.00 -3.89 1.49
N GLN A 12 -8.75 -4.19 2.55
CA GLN A 12 -8.25 -4.93 3.71
C GLN A 12 -7.84 -6.37 3.36
N ALA A 13 -8.61 -7.05 2.51
CA ALA A 13 -8.31 -8.41 2.10
C ALA A 13 -7.05 -8.46 1.21
N LEU A 14 -6.88 -7.48 0.31
CA LEU A 14 -5.68 -7.32 -0.51
C LEU A 14 -4.43 -7.08 0.37
N ALA A 15 -4.51 -6.13 1.30
CA ALA A 15 -3.40 -5.79 2.21
C ALA A 15 -3.02 -6.98 3.11
N ASN A 16 -4.02 -7.68 3.67
CA ASN A 16 -3.78 -8.86 4.51
C ASN A 16 -3.15 -10.00 3.71
N THR A 17 -3.61 -10.23 2.48
CA THR A 17 -3.04 -11.28 1.62
C THR A 17 -1.58 -10.97 1.29
N ALA A 18 -1.28 -9.73 0.88
CA ALA A 18 0.10 -9.30 0.63
C ALA A 18 0.99 -9.52 1.86
N TRP A 19 0.50 -9.11 3.04
CA TRP A 19 1.22 -9.26 4.30
C TRP A 19 1.45 -10.74 4.68
N SER A 20 0.45 -11.62 4.50
CA SER A 20 0.61 -13.06 4.74
C SER A 20 1.72 -13.66 3.89
N TYR A 21 1.81 -13.33 2.60
CA TYR A 21 2.91 -13.79 1.75
C TYR A 21 4.26 -13.23 2.20
N ALA A 22 4.29 -11.96 2.60
CA ALA A 22 5.49 -11.35 3.17
C ALA A 22 5.95 -12.03 4.47
N GLN A 23 5.02 -12.51 5.29
CA GLN A 23 5.32 -13.26 6.51
C GLN A 23 5.84 -14.67 6.21
N LEU A 24 5.33 -15.31 5.17
CA LEU A 24 5.82 -16.60 4.70
C LEU A 24 7.18 -16.50 3.99
N GLY A 25 7.58 -15.29 3.57
CA GLY A 25 8.78 -15.07 2.75
C GLY A 25 8.63 -15.62 1.33
N GLU A 26 7.41 -15.99 0.94
CA GLU A 26 7.10 -16.61 -0.33
C GLU A 26 6.85 -15.54 -1.39
N ARG A 27 7.63 -15.59 -2.46
CA ARG A 27 7.59 -14.60 -3.54
C ARG A 27 6.89 -15.18 -4.75
N ASP A 28 5.56 -15.19 -4.71
CA ASP A 28 4.73 -15.53 -5.86
C ASP A 28 4.55 -14.29 -6.74
N ALA A 29 5.42 -14.16 -7.75
CA ALA A 29 5.43 -13.02 -8.66
C ALA A 29 4.09 -12.76 -9.38
N PRO A 30 3.41 -13.76 -9.99
CA PRO A 30 2.11 -13.53 -10.63
C PRO A 30 1.02 -13.14 -9.63
N LEU A 31 1.02 -13.71 -8.42
CA LEU A 31 0.08 -13.30 -7.39
C LEU A 31 0.33 -11.85 -6.94
N LEU A 32 1.58 -11.49 -6.64
CA LEU A 32 1.93 -10.14 -6.18
C LEU A 32 1.63 -9.09 -7.27
N ALA A 33 1.84 -9.43 -8.54
CA ALA A 33 1.44 -8.57 -9.65
C ALA A 33 -0.08 -8.37 -9.70
N ALA A 34 -0.86 -9.43 -9.47
CA ALA A 34 -2.32 -9.32 -9.41
C ALA A 34 -2.79 -8.50 -8.20
N ILE A 35 -2.17 -8.68 -7.03
CA ILE A 35 -2.44 -7.84 -5.84
C ILE A 35 -2.16 -6.37 -6.18
N ALA A 36 -1.00 -6.08 -6.77
CA ALA A 36 -0.63 -4.70 -7.12
C ALA A 36 -1.64 -4.07 -8.09
N ALA A 37 -2.03 -4.79 -9.14
CA ALA A 37 -3.00 -4.31 -10.11
C ALA A 37 -4.38 -4.06 -9.49
N SER A 38 -4.86 -4.95 -8.61
CA SER A 38 -6.11 -4.76 -7.86
C SER A 38 -6.01 -3.57 -6.90
N SER A 39 -4.92 -3.47 -6.13
CA SER A 39 -4.70 -2.38 -5.17
C SER A 39 -4.65 -1.02 -5.85
N ILE A 40 -4.00 -0.91 -7.03
CA ILE A 40 -3.98 0.34 -7.81
C ILE A 40 -5.40 0.71 -8.26
N ARG A 41 -6.21 -0.25 -8.72
CA ARG A 41 -7.57 -0.01 -9.20
C ARG A 41 -8.49 0.52 -8.10
N SER A 42 -8.38 -0.02 -6.89
CA SER A 42 -9.25 0.34 -5.77
C SER A 42 -8.53 1.21 -4.72
N ILE A 43 -7.43 1.88 -5.08
CA ILE A 43 -6.56 2.60 -4.13
C ILE A 43 -7.29 3.71 -3.36
N SER A 44 -8.32 4.30 -3.97
CA SER A 44 -9.16 5.34 -3.34
C SER A 44 -10.02 4.80 -2.19
N GLU A 45 -10.23 3.49 -2.12
CA GLU A 45 -10.99 2.83 -1.05
C GLU A 45 -10.08 2.41 0.12
N PHE A 46 -8.76 2.48 -0.05
CA PHE A 46 -7.81 2.11 1.00
C PHE A 46 -7.75 3.18 2.08
N ARG A 47 -7.78 2.73 3.33
CA ARG A 47 -7.39 3.51 4.50
C ARG A 47 -5.88 3.50 4.67
N LEU A 48 -5.36 4.51 5.35
CA LEU A 48 -3.96 4.65 5.78
C LEU A 48 -3.28 3.35 6.25
N GLN A 49 -3.97 2.55 7.05
CA GLN A 49 -3.42 1.27 7.55
C GLN A 49 -3.23 0.24 6.43
N GLU A 50 -4.18 0.15 5.50
CA GLU A 50 -4.14 -0.81 4.38
C GLU A 50 -3.06 -0.40 3.37
N LEU A 51 -2.92 0.91 3.12
CA LEU A 51 -1.83 1.48 2.33
C LEU A 51 -0.46 1.10 2.92
N ALA A 52 -0.29 1.33 4.23
CA ALA A 52 0.96 1.02 4.94
C ALA A 52 1.27 -0.48 4.92
N ASN A 53 0.30 -1.33 5.22
CA ASN A 53 0.49 -2.79 5.22
C ASN A 53 0.88 -3.32 3.84
N THR A 54 0.27 -2.79 2.78
CA THR A 54 0.59 -3.17 1.40
C THR A 54 2.02 -2.75 1.04
N ALA A 55 2.40 -1.51 1.32
CA ALA A 55 3.77 -1.03 1.07
C ALA A 55 4.82 -1.84 1.84
N LEU A 56 4.57 -2.14 3.11
CA LEU A 56 5.48 -2.93 3.95
C LEU A 56 5.60 -4.37 3.45
N ALA A 57 4.51 -4.99 2.99
CA ALA A 57 4.55 -6.33 2.43
C ALA A 57 5.44 -6.41 1.19
N PHE A 58 5.29 -5.46 0.26
CA PHE A 58 6.10 -5.42 -0.97
C PHE A 58 7.58 -5.11 -0.67
N SER A 59 7.84 -4.20 0.27
CA SER A 59 9.20 -3.90 0.75
C SER A 59 9.88 -5.13 1.36
N LYS A 60 9.18 -5.85 2.24
CA LYS A 60 9.69 -7.05 2.91
C LYS A 60 10.01 -8.19 1.93
N LEU A 61 9.21 -8.32 0.86
CA LEU A 61 9.45 -9.31 -0.19
C LEU A 61 10.53 -8.85 -1.21
N THR A 62 11.15 -7.69 -1.02
CA THR A 62 12.07 -7.06 -1.98
C THR A 62 11.46 -6.96 -3.39
N CYS A 63 10.15 -6.77 -3.45
CA CYS A 63 9.37 -6.64 -4.67
C CYS A 63 9.20 -5.17 -5.00
N GLN A 64 9.98 -4.70 -5.97
CA GLN A 64 9.81 -3.37 -6.52
C GLN A 64 8.59 -3.37 -7.46
N ASN A 65 7.56 -2.64 -7.07
CA ASN A 65 6.44 -2.29 -7.94
C ASN A 65 6.27 -0.77 -7.85
N GLU A 66 7.04 -0.06 -8.68
CA GLU A 66 7.07 1.40 -8.71
C GLU A 66 5.66 2.01 -8.92
N PRO A 67 4.82 1.52 -9.87
CA PRO A 67 3.46 2.02 -10.01
C PRO A 67 2.61 1.89 -8.74
N LEU A 68 2.73 0.77 -8.02
CA LEU A 68 2.01 0.56 -6.77
C LEU A 68 2.51 1.51 -5.67
N MET A 69 3.83 1.69 -5.55
CA MET A 69 4.42 2.56 -4.53
C MET A 69 4.06 4.03 -4.76
N GLU A 70 4.06 4.48 -6.02
CA GLU A 70 3.59 5.82 -6.39
C GLU A 70 2.10 6.01 -6.08
N ALA A 71 1.26 5.03 -6.43
CA ALA A 71 -0.17 5.08 -6.13
C ALA A 71 -0.44 5.15 -4.62
N ILE A 72 0.30 4.36 -3.82
CA ILE A 72 0.21 4.41 -2.36
C ILE A 72 0.65 5.78 -1.82
N ALA A 73 1.75 6.33 -2.31
CA ALA A 73 2.23 7.64 -1.89
C ALA A 73 1.20 8.74 -2.22
N ALA A 74 0.68 8.75 -3.44
CA ALA A 74 -0.34 9.70 -3.88
C ALA A 74 -1.62 9.62 -3.05
N ALA A 75 -2.05 8.40 -2.67
CA ALA A 75 -3.24 8.19 -1.83
C ALA A 75 -3.00 8.53 -0.34
N ALA A 76 -1.78 8.34 0.16
CA ALA A 76 -1.44 8.57 1.57
C ALA A 76 -1.31 10.07 1.92
N ILE A 77 -0.76 10.89 1.02
CA ILE A 77 -0.55 12.33 1.26
C ILE A 77 -1.81 13.07 1.73
N PRO A 78 -2.96 13.02 1.02
CA PRO A 78 -4.17 13.71 1.47
C PRO A 78 -4.71 13.16 2.79
N GLN A 79 -4.69 11.83 2.98
CA GLN A 79 -5.17 11.21 4.23
C GLN A 79 -4.31 11.58 5.44
N LEU A 80 -2.99 11.72 5.26
CA LEU A 80 -2.10 12.20 6.30
C LEU A 80 -2.38 13.67 6.64
N SER A 81 -2.61 14.51 5.62
CA SER A 81 -2.97 15.91 5.82
C SER A 81 -4.27 16.05 6.61
N GLU A 82 -5.28 15.24 6.30
CA GLU A 82 -6.55 15.22 7.04
C GLU A 82 -6.37 14.73 8.48
N ALA A 83 -5.69 13.59 8.65
CA ALA A 83 -5.41 13.02 9.97
C ALA A 83 -4.55 13.93 10.86
N TRP A 84 -3.75 14.81 10.25
CA TRP A 84 -2.95 15.80 10.97
C TRP A 84 -3.71 17.11 11.19
N GLY A 85 -4.64 17.48 10.31
CA GLY A 85 -5.51 18.63 10.48
C GLY A 85 -6.53 18.49 11.63
N GLU A 86 -6.99 17.27 11.91
CA GLU A 86 -7.89 17.01 13.05
C GLU A 86 -7.15 17.02 14.42
N ARG A 87 -5.83 16.84 14.42
CA ARG A 87 -4.97 16.94 15.60
C ARG A 87 -4.39 18.35 15.68
N GLY A 88 -5.19 19.33 16.12
CA GLY A 88 -4.74 20.72 16.21
C GLY A 88 -3.35 20.88 16.87
N GLU A 89 -2.46 21.65 16.18
CA GLU A 89 -1.10 22.10 16.58
C GLU A 89 0.02 21.02 16.41
N ALA A 90 1.17 21.15 15.71
CA ALA A 90 1.98 22.20 15.02
C ALA A 90 3.14 21.50 14.23
N PRO A 91 4.26 22.18 13.88
CA PRO A 91 4.49 23.19 12.84
C PRO A 91 5.17 22.60 11.58
N GLU A 92 5.19 23.40 10.52
CA GLU A 92 5.99 23.23 9.29
C GLU A 92 7.38 22.62 9.56
N ARG A 93 7.61 21.39 9.07
CA ARG A 93 8.95 20.95 8.68
C ARG A 93 8.90 20.50 7.23
N PRO A 94 9.66 21.14 6.33
CA PRO A 94 9.71 20.70 4.94
C PRO A 94 10.19 19.26 4.91
N VAL A 95 9.52 18.45 4.09
CA VAL A 95 9.94 17.09 3.70
C VAL A 95 11.28 17.22 2.98
N ALA A 96 12.36 17.29 3.75
CA ALA A 96 13.72 17.27 3.26
C ALA A 96 14.43 16.08 3.91
N THR A 97 14.73 15.11 3.05
CA THR A 97 15.83 14.15 3.19
C THR A 97 15.56 12.93 4.08
N VAL A 98 14.88 11.95 3.49
CA VAL A 98 15.38 10.56 3.56
C VAL A 98 15.86 10.21 2.16
N MET A 99 17.11 10.60 1.88
CA MET A 99 17.89 10.12 0.74
C MET A 99 19.07 9.37 1.33
N CYS A 100 19.11 8.06 1.05
CA CYS A 100 20.18 7.06 1.22
C CYS A 100 21.12 7.17 2.43
#